data_AF-A0A1M6I8P4-F1
#
_entry.id   AF-A0A1M6I8P4-F1
#
_cell.length_a   1.000
_cell.length_b   1.000
_cell.length_c   1.000
_cell.angle_alpha   90.00
_cell.angle_beta   90.00
_cell.angle_gamma   90.00
#
_symmetry.space_group_name_H-M   'P 1'
#
loop_
_entity.id
_entity.type
_entity.pdbx_description
1 polymer ?
#
loop_
_entity_poly.entity_id
_entity_poly.type
_entity_poly.pdbx_seq_one_letter_code
_entity_poly.pdbx_strand_id
1 'polypeptide(L)'
;MCASDARVEALSDGYVYDPERLSAEQCTGDACVVCHTRWPRPRTALGVLPDGGAVFGCGDCAALVGAGAPVAADTRVFAAR
;
A
#
# COMPACT_ATOMS: atom_id res chain seq x y z
N MET A 1 -32.85 -29.50 0.77
CA MET A 1 -31.43 -29.87 0.58
C MET A 1 -30.89 -29.07 -0.58
N CYS A 2 -30.07 -28.06 -0.30
CA CYS A 2 -29.01 -27.51 -1.13
C CYS A 2 -28.23 -26.59 -0.18
N ALA A 3 -27.28 -27.20 0.52
CA ALA A 3 -26.30 -26.47 1.30
C ALA A 3 -25.30 -25.87 0.33
N SER A 4 -25.26 -24.55 0.25
CA SER A 4 -24.11 -23.81 -0.27
C SER A 4 -24.01 -22.51 0.49
N ASP A 5 -24.11 -22.61 1.82
CA ASP A 5 -23.44 -21.65 2.70
C ASP A 5 -21.97 -22.08 2.72
N ALA A 6 -21.33 -21.96 1.54
CA ALA A 6 -19.94 -21.62 1.55
C ALA A 6 -19.93 -20.22 2.17
N ARG A 7 -19.86 -20.19 3.50
CA ARG A 7 -18.96 -19.25 4.15
C ARG A 7 -17.77 -19.22 3.21
N VAL A 8 -17.56 -18.09 2.57
CA VAL A 8 -16.22 -17.73 2.18
C VAL A 8 -15.46 -17.80 3.48
N GLU A 9 -14.95 -18.99 3.78
CA GLU A 9 -13.84 -19.21 4.65
C GLU A 9 -12.83 -18.24 4.08
N ALA A 10 -12.74 -17.08 4.72
CA ALA A 10 -11.72 -16.10 4.50
C ALA A 10 -10.41 -16.74 4.99
N LEU A 11 -10.01 -17.82 4.33
CA LEU A 11 -8.67 -18.36 4.31
C LEU A 11 -7.87 -17.41 3.43
N SER A 12 -7.68 -16.22 3.98
CA SER A 12 -6.59 -15.32 3.68
C SER A 12 -6.45 -14.43 4.91
N ASP A 13 -6.25 -15.03 6.08
CA ASP A 13 -5.56 -14.36 7.21
C ASP A 13 -4.07 -14.11 6.87
N GLY A 14 -3.78 -13.97 5.57
CA GLY A 14 -2.51 -13.56 5.02
C GLY A 14 -2.66 -12.09 4.71
N TYR A 15 -2.10 -11.26 5.60
CA TYR A 15 -1.89 -9.86 5.30
C TYR A 15 -1.09 -9.76 4.00
N VAL A 16 -1.41 -8.76 3.18
CA VAL A 16 -0.67 -8.49 1.94
C VAL A 16 0.82 -8.25 2.22
N TYR A 17 1.14 -7.83 3.45
CA TYR A 17 2.49 -7.64 3.96
C TYR A 17 2.70 -8.46 5.23
N ASP A 18 3.68 -9.35 5.20
CA ASP A 18 4.13 -10.14 6.34
C ASP A 18 5.17 -9.33 7.14
N PRO A 19 4.85 -8.87 8.37
CA PRO A 19 5.77 -8.05 9.16
C PRO A 19 7.06 -8.78 9.53
N GLU A 20 7.08 -10.12 9.59
CA GLU A 20 8.30 -10.89 9.87
C GLU A 20 9.31 -10.83 8.72
N ARG A 21 8.85 -10.45 7.51
CA ARG A 21 9.68 -10.31 6.31
C ARG A 21 10.06 -8.87 5.98
N LEU A 22 9.51 -7.90 6.71
CA LEU A 22 9.81 -6.49 6.52
C LEU A 22 11.06 -6.10 7.31
N SER A 23 11.87 -5.20 6.73
CA SER A 23 12.95 -4.57 7.49
C SER A 23 12.38 -3.57 8.49
N ALA A 24 13.16 -3.24 9.53
CA ALA A 24 12.76 -2.24 10.52
C ALA A 24 12.37 -0.91 9.88
N GLU A 25 13.11 -0.48 8.85
CA GLU A 25 12.83 0.75 8.11
C GLU A 25 11.52 0.69 7.30
N GLN A 26 11.09 -0.49 6.86
CA GLN A 26 9.79 -0.65 6.20
C GLN A 26 8.64 -0.59 7.21
N CYS A 27 8.82 -1.19 8.39
CA CYS A 27 7.85 -1.14 9.48
C CYS A 27 7.68 0.26 10.07
N THR A 28 8.77 1.03 10.21
CA THR A 28 8.70 2.45 10.62
C THR A 28 8.25 3.38 9.49
N GLY A 29 8.20 2.85 8.26
CA GLY A 29 7.83 3.56 7.04
C GLY A 29 8.89 4.55 6.56
N ASP A 30 10.16 4.35 6.94
CA ASP A 30 11.33 5.06 6.43
C ASP A 30 11.81 4.49 5.08
N ALA A 31 11.27 3.34 4.67
CA ALA A 31 11.53 2.69 3.39
C ALA A 31 10.24 2.25 2.69
N CYS A 32 10.28 2.15 1.37
CA CYS A 32 9.19 1.55 0.60
C CYS A 32 9.05 0.06 0.92
N VAL A 33 7.83 -0.38 1.23
CA VAL A 33 7.52 -1.79 1.50
C VAL A 33 7.70 -2.71 0.28
N VAL A 34 7.79 -2.14 -0.93
CA VAL A 34 7.98 -2.88 -2.19
C VAL A 34 9.44 -2.87 -2.65
N CYS A 35 10.05 -1.69 -2.82
CA CYS A 35 11.39 -1.56 -3.41
C CYS A 35 12.52 -1.24 -2.41
N HIS A 36 12.23 -1.21 -1.10
CA HIS A 36 13.19 -0.94 -0.01
C HIS A 36 13.94 0.39 -0.06
N THR A 37 13.67 1.24 -1.05
CA THR A 37 14.38 2.50 -1.17
C THR A 37 14.00 3.40 0.01
N ARG A 38 15.02 4.05 0.58
CA ARG A 38 14.94 4.91 1.76
C ARG A 38 14.88 6.36 1.32
N TRP A 39 14.10 7.19 2.01
CA TRP A 39 13.77 8.54 1.52
C TRP A 39 13.86 9.62 2.59
N PRO A 40 13.94 10.90 2.19
CA PRO A 40 13.50 12.03 2.99
C PRO A 40 12.08 12.49 2.53
N ARG A 41 11.01 11.80 2.98
CA ARG A 41 9.56 12.18 2.85
C ARG A 41 9.01 12.17 1.38
N PRO A 42 7.72 12.47 1.09
CA PRO A 42 6.46 11.93 1.63
C PRO A 42 6.13 10.54 1.04
N ARG A 43 5.22 9.80 1.70
CA ARG A 43 5.04 8.36 1.51
C ARG A 43 3.56 8.04 1.33
N THR A 44 3.20 7.21 0.35
CA THR A 44 1.81 6.83 0.10
C THR A 44 1.47 5.60 0.92
N ALA A 45 0.40 5.67 1.72
CA ALA A 45 -0.04 4.51 2.49
C ALA A 45 -0.55 3.43 1.52
N LEU A 46 0.03 2.22 1.60
CA LEU A 46 -0.39 1.08 0.79
C LEU A 46 -1.30 0.13 1.58
N GLY A 47 -1.22 0.15 2.90
CA GLY A 47 -1.96 -0.76 3.77
C GLY A 47 -1.62 -0.60 5.24
N VAL A 48 -2.14 -1.53 6.04
CA VAL A 48 -1.99 -1.59 7.49
C VAL A 48 -1.56 -3.01 7.89
N LEU A 49 -0.61 -3.10 8.82
CA LEU A 49 -0.10 -4.32 9.43
C LEU A 49 -1.06 -4.86 10.52
N PRO A 50 -0.89 -6.12 10.96
CA PRO A 50 -1.72 -6.72 12.02
C PRO A 50 -1.70 -5.94 13.34
N ASP A 51 -0.59 -5.27 13.63
CA ASP A 51 -0.35 -4.46 14.83
C ASP A 51 -0.91 -3.03 14.70
N GLY A 52 -1.50 -2.69 13.55
CA GLY A 52 -2.01 -1.35 13.24
C GLY A 52 -0.98 -0.41 12.61
N GLY A 53 0.27 -0.85 12.38
CA GLY A 53 1.29 -0.06 11.71
C GLY A 53 0.95 0.18 10.23
N ALA A 54 1.07 1.42 9.76
CA ALA A 54 0.88 1.73 8.34
C ALA A 54 2.12 1.38 7.52
N VAL A 55 1.95 0.68 6.39
CA VAL A 55 3.03 0.46 5.42
C VAL A 55 2.94 1.47 4.29
N PHE A 56 4.09 1.86 3.77
CA PHE A 56 4.18 2.91 2.78
C PHE A 56 4.96 2.53 1.52
N GLY A 57 4.57 3.15 0.41
CA GLY A 57 5.20 3.03 -0.89
C GLY A 57 5.75 4.35 -1.39
N CYS A 58 6.74 4.27 -2.29
CA CYS A 58 7.06 5.40 -3.16
C CYS A 58 5.96 5.61 -4.20
N GLY A 59 5.98 6.76 -4.89
CA GLY A 59 4.99 7.09 -5.92
C GLY A 59 4.87 6.00 -7.01
N ASP A 60 6.01 5.47 -7.47
CA ASP A 60 6.02 4.44 -8.52
C ASP A 60 5.38 3.14 -8.04
N CYS A 61 5.79 2.63 -6.87
CA CYS A 61 5.22 1.41 -6.31
C CYS A 61 3.76 1.59 -5.89
N ALA A 62 3.39 2.77 -5.39
CA ALA A 62 2.02 3.12 -5.05
C ALA A 62 1.11 3.12 -6.29
N ALA A 63 1.59 3.68 -7.41
CA ALA A 63 0.89 3.64 -8.68
C ALA A 63 0.71 2.21 -9.22
N LEU A 64 1.74 1.36 -9.09
CA LEU A 64 1.69 -0.04 -9.53
C LEU A 64 0.65 -0.87 -8.76
N VAL A 65 0.49 -0.63 -7.45
CA VAL A 65 -0.49 -1.35 -6.63
C VAL A 65 -1.87 -0.68 -6.62
N GLY A 66 -2.05 0.45 -7.32
CA GLY A 66 -3.29 1.22 -7.33
C GLY A 66 -3.61 1.89 -5.99
N ALA A 67 -2.64 1.94 -5.07
CA ALA A 67 -2.75 2.66 -3.80
C ALA A 67 -2.47 4.13 -4.08
N GLY A 68 -3.54 4.79 -4.47
CA GLY A 68 -3.49 6.06 -5.17
C GLY A 68 -4.68 5.97 -6.08
N ALA A 69 -5.86 6.33 -5.57
CA ALA A 69 -6.94 6.71 -6.45
C ALA A 69 -6.31 7.56 -7.57
N PRO A 70 -6.65 7.34 -8.85
CA PRO A 70 -6.22 8.25 -9.88
C PRO A 70 -6.65 9.62 -9.38
N VAL A 71 -5.68 10.46 -9.02
CA VAL A 71 -5.96 11.88 -8.90
C VAL A 71 -6.42 12.18 -10.31
N ALA A 72 -7.73 12.36 -10.49
CA ALA A 72 -8.24 12.87 -11.75
C ALA A 72 -7.36 14.08 -12.03
N ALA A 73 -6.56 13.99 -13.08
CA ALA A 73 -5.70 15.07 -13.55
C ALA A 73 -6.62 16.12 -14.18
N ASP A 74 -7.50 16.67 -13.37
CA ASP A 74 -8.25 17.88 -13.59
C ASP A 74 -7.64 18.91 -12.64
N THR A 75 -6.51 19.48 -13.05
CA THR A 75 -6.30 20.92 -12.94
C THR A 75 -5.27 21.31 -13.99
N ARG A 76 -5.69 22.22 -14.86
CA ARG A 76 -5.05 22.62 -16.11
C ARG A 76 -3.70 23.30 -15.87
N VAL A 77 -2.70 22.89 -16.65
CA VAL A 77 -1.45 23.64 -16.82
C VAL A 77 -1.75 24.90 -17.61
N PHE A 78 -1.59 26.09 -17.02
CA PHE A 78 -1.50 27.33 -17.79
C PHE A 78 -0.03 27.71 -17.92
N ALA A 79 0.51 27.61 -19.13
CA ALA A 79 1.75 28.29 -19.49
C ALA A 79 1.45 29.79 -19.62
N ALA A 80 2.02 30.60 -18.74
CA ALA A 80 2.16 32.04 -18.97
C ALA A 80 3.44 32.28 -19.79
N ARG A 81 3.33 33.23 -20.71
CA ARG A 81 4.21 33.50 -21.85
C ARG A 81 5.45 34.28 -21.48
#